data_AF-A0AAD7KQ27-F1
#
_entry.id   AF-A0AAD7KQ27-F1
#
_cell.length_a   1.000
_cell.length_b   1.000
_cell.length_c   1.000
_cell.angle_alpha   90.00
_cell.angle_beta   90.00
_cell.angle_gamma   90.00
#
_symmetry.space_group_name_H-M   'P 1'
#
loop_
_entity.id
_entity.type
_entity.pdbx_description
1 polymer ?
#
loop_
_entity_poly.entity_id
_entity_poly.type
_entity_poly.pdbx_seq_one_letter_code
_entity_poly.pdbx_strand_id
1 'polypeptide(L)'
;MQTHSVAKELLKYHSQTLGSVVGGVSRRGDVERIVKGINLLVVTPGRFLDHLRSTKGFIFKNLKCLVIDEADRILEENFEEDMNQIIKILPKNRQTVLFSATQTKEVEDLARLSFQKTPKYIDVDDGRTKVTSEGLEQGYCLVPSEKRFILLYGFLKRNLSKKIMVYFSSCNSVKFYSELLRHAYMNCSDIHGKQKQQKRTSTFFEFCKAEEGILLCTNVAARGLDIPNVDWIVQYDAPDQPKEYIHRVGRTARGEGGKGKALLFLIREELQFLRYLKAAKVPVKEYVYNEKNLPKIQSVLEGLVSGNYHLKRSAVDAYRSYILAYSSHSMKDIFNVHRLNLQAVATSFCFTTPPKVNIGINSSASKFRKKRQRVEGSKHGFSGSSPYGKVSTSANGGRQFQRH
;
A
#
# COMPACT_ATOMS: atom_id res chain seq x y z
N MET A 1 -4.25 -10.26 -14.17
CA MET A 1 -4.45 -9.59 -15.49
C MET A 1 -3.13 -9.27 -16.15
N GLN A 2 -2.18 -8.62 -15.47
CA GLN A 2 -0.87 -8.33 -16.07
C GLN A 2 -0.13 -9.60 -16.51
N THR A 3 -0.01 -10.62 -15.65
CA THR A 3 0.60 -11.92 -15.99
C THR A 3 -0.02 -12.54 -17.25
N HIS A 4 -1.35 -12.39 -17.42
CA HIS A 4 -2.04 -12.85 -18.63
C HIS A 4 -1.67 -12.02 -19.86
N SER A 5 -1.49 -10.70 -19.74
CA SER A 5 -1.03 -9.86 -20.86
C SER A 5 0.38 -10.25 -21.31
N VAL A 6 1.31 -10.39 -20.35
CA VAL A 6 2.69 -10.81 -20.64
C VAL A 6 2.72 -12.21 -21.25
N ALA A 7 1.96 -13.15 -20.67
CA ALA A 7 1.85 -14.50 -21.23
C ALA A 7 1.27 -14.47 -22.66
N LYS A 8 0.30 -13.58 -22.95
CA LYS A 8 -0.28 -13.44 -24.29
C LYS A 8 0.76 -12.96 -25.30
N GLU A 9 1.63 -12.04 -24.92
CA GLU A 9 2.72 -11.55 -25.77
C GLU A 9 3.76 -12.64 -26.05
N LEU A 10 4.16 -13.38 -25.01
CA LEU A 10 5.13 -14.48 -25.14
C LEU A 10 4.57 -15.67 -25.94
N LEU A 11 3.28 -15.97 -25.79
CA LEU A 11 2.61 -17.07 -26.50
C LEU A 11 2.18 -16.72 -27.92
N LYS A 12 2.45 -15.49 -28.40
CA LYS A 12 2.05 -15.02 -29.75
C LYS A 12 2.45 -15.97 -30.88
N TYR A 13 3.58 -16.65 -30.75
CA TYR A 13 4.13 -17.57 -31.74
C TYR A 13 4.04 -19.05 -31.33
N HIS A 14 3.20 -19.37 -30.35
CA HIS A 14 3.03 -20.71 -29.81
C HIS A 14 1.58 -21.19 -29.98
N SER A 15 1.37 -22.51 -30.07
CA SER A 15 0.04 -23.12 -30.19
C SER A 15 -0.71 -23.26 -28.86
N GLN A 16 -0.09 -22.86 -27.75
CA GLN A 16 -0.65 -23.04 -26.41
C GLN A 16 -1.79 -22.06 -26.16
N THR A 17 -2.85 -22.56 -25.56
CA THR A 17 -4.03 -21.76 -25.18
C THR A 17 -3.82 -21.09 -23.83
N LEU A 18 -4.29 -19.84 -23.73
CA LEU A 18 -4.15 -19.00 -22.56
C LEU A 18 -5.52 -18.59 -22.01
N GLY A 19 -5.73 -18.82 -20.72
CA GLY A 19 -6.94 -18.43 -19.99
C GLY A 19 -6.66 -17.51 -18.81
N SER A 20 -7.71 -16.85 -18.33
CA SER A 20 -7.69 -16.13 -17.06
C SER A 20 -9.02 -16.31 -16.34
N VAL A 21 -8.96 -16.64 -15.06
CA VAL A 21 -10.12 -16.90 -14.20
C VAL A 21 -9.99 -16.09 -12.92
N VAL A 22 -10.71 -14.97 -12.86
CA VAL A 22 -10.56 -13.98 -11.79
C VAL A 22 -11.91 -13.53 -11.25
N GLY A 23 -11.95 -13.12 -9.98
CA GLY A 23 -13.15 -12.54 -9.36
C GLY A 23 -13.67 -11.31 -10.14
N GLY A 24 -14.99 -11.08 -10.09
CA GLY A 24 -15.63 -9.92 -10.73
C GLY A 24 -15.89 -10.05 -12.24
N VAL A 25 -15.60 -11.20 -12.85
CA VAL A 25 -15.94 -11.54 -14.25
C VAL A 25 -17.06 -12.59 -14.30
N SER A 26 -17.80 -12.64 -15.41
CA SER A 26 -18.90 -13.58 -15.63
C SER A 26 -18.42 -15.03 -15.61
N ARG A 27 -18.92 -15.80 -14.63
CA ARG A 27 -18.59 -17.22 -14.43
C ARG A 27 -18.92 -18.08 -15.66
N ARG A 28 -20.00 -17.77 -16.38
CA ARG A 28 -20.41 -18.56 -17.55
C ARG A 28 -19.34 -18.54 -18.64
N GLY A 29 -18.76 -17.37 -18.92
CA GLY A 29 -17.67 -17.25 -19.89
C GLY A 29 -16.38 -17.94 -19.44
N ASP A 30 -16.15 -18.07 -18.13
CA ASP A 30 -15.04 -18.87 -17.60
C ASP A 30 -15.27 -20.36 -17.84
N VAL A 31 -16.47 -20.88 -17.52
CA VAL A 31 -16.82 -22.30 -17.74
C VAL A 31 -16.66 -22.69 -19.21
N GLU A 32 -17.23 -21.90 -20.13
CA GLU A 32 -17.15 -22.19 -21.58
C GLU A 32 -15.69 -22.28 -22.08
N ARG A 33 -14.79 -21.46 -21.55
CA ARG A 33 -13.36 -21.47 -21.90
C ARG A 33 -12.61 -22.63 -21.24
N ILE A 34 -12.87 -22.88 -19.97
CA ILE A 34 -12.20 -23.95 -19.20
C ILE A 34 -12.54 -25.33 -19.75
N VAL A 35 -13.81 -25.58 -20.08
CA VAL A 35 -14.28 -26.87 -20.60
C VAL A 35 -13.70 -27.19 -21.98
N LYS A 36 -13.43 -26.16 -22.80
CA LYS A 36 -12.72 -26.33 -24.09
C LYS A 36 -11.26 -26.78 -23.92
N GLY A 37 -10.69 -26.63 -22.73
CA GLY A 37 -9.29 -26.92 -22.43
C GLY A 37 -8.41 -25.68 -22.53
N ILE A 38 -7.55 -25.49 -21.52
CA ILE A 38 -6.63 -24.36 -21.42
C ILE A 38 -5.25 -24.90 -20.98
N ASN A 39 -4.18 -24.53 -21.69
CA ASN A 39 -2.83 -24.97 -21.38
C ASN A 39 -2.16 -24.13 -20.28
N LEU A 40 -2.32 -22.80 -20.33
CA LEU A 40 -1.85 -21.86 -19.31
C LEU A 40 -3.03 -21.09 -18.72
N LEU A 41 -3.23 -21.20 -17.40
CA LEU A 41 -4.34 -20.57 -16.71
C LEU A 41 -3.84 -19.61 -15.62
N VAL A 42 -4.15 -18.32 -15.75
CA VAL A 42 -3.86 -17.31 -14.72
C VAL A 42 -5.08 -17.11 -13.84
N VAL A 43 -4.94 -17.23 -12.51
CA VAL A 43 -6.11 -17.28 -11.62
C VAL A 43 -5.99 -16.43 -10.36
N THR A 44 -7.12 -16.13 -9.74
CA THR A 44 -7.20 -15.71 -8.32
C THR A 44 -7.74 -16.87 -7.46
N PRO A 45 -7.20 -17.14 -6.26
CA PRO A 45 -7.50 -18.34 -5.47
C PRO A 45 -8.99 -18.65 -5.29
N GLY A 46 -9.79 -17.72 -4.75
CA GLY A 46 -11.20 -18.00 -4.47
C GLY A 46 -12.03 -18.36 -5.72
N ARG A 47 -11.85 -17.65 -6.84
CA ARG A 47 -12.53 -18.00 -8.11
C ARG A 47 -12.03 -19.34 -8.66
N PHE A 48 -10.74 -19.63 -8.52
CA PHE A 48 -10.18 -20.90 -9.00
C PHE A 48 -10.71 -22.10 -8.22
N LEU A 49 -10.78 -21.98 -6.89
CA LEU A 49 -11.31 -23.02 -6.01
C LEU A 49 -12.79 -23.31 -6.31
N ASP A 50 -13.59 -22.28 -6.58
CA ASP A 50 -14.96 -22.46 -7.08
C ASP A 50 -14.96 -23.34 -8.33
N HIS A 51 -14.17 -23.01 -9.36
CA HIS A 51 -14.11 -23.80 -10.59
C HIS A 51 -13.62 -25.24 -10.39
N LEU A 52 -12.62 -25.46 -9.54
CA LEU A 52 -12.12 -26.80 -9.20
C LEU A 52 -13.22 -27.70 -8.59
N ARG A 53 -14.16 -27.12 -7.85
CA ARG A 53 -15.25 -27.84 -7.17
C ARG A 53 -16.50 -28.00 -8.04
N SER A 54 -16.89 -26.95 -8.75
CA SER A 54 -18.23 -26.82 -9.32
C SER A 54 -18.28 -26.92 -10.84
N THR A 55 -17.14 -26.87 -11.54
CA THR A 55 -17.12 -26.92 -13.01
C THR A 55 -16.93 -28.33 -13.53
N LYS A 56 -18.02 -28.94 -14.00
CA LYS A 56 -17.99 -30.23 -14.69
C LYS A 56 -17.16 -30.11 -15.97
N GLY A 57 -16.30 -31.09 -16.23
CA GLY A 57 -15.44 -31.12 -17.42
C GLY A 57 -14.14 -30.33 -17.31
N PHE A 58 -13.83 -29.70 -16.15
CA PHE A 58 -12.53 -29.08 -15.97
C PHE A 58 -11.43 -30.14 -15.77
N ILE A 59 -10.51 -30.24 -16.74
CA ILE A 59 -9.40 -31.19 -16.70
C ILE A 59 -8.17 -30.53 -16.04
N PHE A 60 -7.96 -30.80 -14.76
CA PHE A 60 -6.77 -30.31 -14.00
C PHE A 60 -5.83 -31.43 -13.54
N LYS A 61 -6.18 -32.70 -13.76
CA LYS A 61 -5.38 -33.87 -13.32
C LYS A 61 -4.01 -33.98 -14.02
N ASN A 62 -3.86 -33.36 -15.19
CA ASN A 62 -2.63 -33.39 -15.99
C ASN A 62 -1.70 -32.19 -15.71
N LEU A 63 -1.93 -31.42 -14.64
CA LEU A 63 -1.14 -30.23 -14.31
C LEU A 63 0.34 -30.57 -14.17
N LYS A 64 1.18 -29.86 -14.91
CA LYS A 64 2.65 -30.03 -14.88
C LYS A 64 3.36 -29.04 -13.97
N CYS A 65 2.87 -27.80 -13.90
CA CYS A 65 3.50 -26.73 -13.14
C CYS A 65 2.46 -25.91 -12.38
N LEU A 66 2.72 -25.63 -11.10
CA LEU A 66 1.99 -24.68 -10.27
C LEU A 66 2.90 -23.52 -9.92
N VAL A 67 2.54 -22.31 -10.34
CA VAL A 67 3.24 -21.08 -9.97
C VAL A 67 2.39 -20.30 -8.97
N ILE A 68 2.94 -20.03 -7.80
CA ILE A 68 2.34 -19.18 -6.76
C ILE A 68 3.11 -17.87 -6.80
N ASP A 69 2.54 -16.85 -7.43
CA ASP A 69 3.14 -15.53 -7.55
C ASP A 69 2.58 -14.57 -6.49
N GLU A 70 3.41 -13.65 -5.99
CA GLU A 70 3.09 -12.73 -4.89
C GLU A 70 2.47 -13.49 -3.68
N ALA A 71 3.12 -14.57 -3.26
CA ALA A 71 2.58 -15.52 -2.27
C ALA A 71 2.18 -14.86 -0.95
N ASP A 72 2.93 -13.85 -0.56
CA ASP A 72 2.70 -13.06 0.63
C ASP A 72 1.42 -12.21 0.56
N ARG A 73 1.04 -11.74 -0.63
CA ARG A 73 -0.23 -11.08 -0.89
C ARG A 73 -1.40 -12.05 -0.78
N ILE A 74 -1.24 -13.26 -1.31
CA ILE A 74 -2.29 -14.28 -1.25
C ILE A 74 -2.68 -14.56 0.21
N LEU A 75 -1.69 -14.60 1.10
CA LEU A 75 -1.89 -14.79 2.53
C LEU A 75 -2.54 -13.56 3.20
N GLU A 76 -2.09 -12.34 2.86
CA GLU A 76 -2.69 -11.08 3.38
C GLU A 76 -4.15 -10.88 2.96
N GLU A 77 -4.54 -11.34 1.77
CA GLU A 77 -5.94 -11.31 1.31
C GLU A 77 -6.82 -12.38 1.97
N ASN A 78 -6.30 -13.09 2.98
CA ASN A 78 -6.93 -14.20 3.71
C ASN A 78 -7.33 -15.38 2.81
N PHE A 79 -6.59 -15.62 1.73
CA PHE A 79 -6.78 -16.79 0.86
C PHE A 79 -5.97 -18.02 1.30
N GLU A 80 -5.42 -18.02 2.52
CA GLU A 80 -4.67 -19.16 3.05
C GLU A 80 -5.51 -20.44 3.02
N GLU A 81 -6.76 -20.37 3.48
CA GLU A 81 -7.65 -21.52 3.50
C GLU A 81 -7.98 -22.00 2.07
N ASP A 82 -8.24 -21.06 1.16
CA ASP A 82 -8.49 -21.37 -0.25
C ASP A 82 -7.28 -22.06 -0.88
N MET A 83 -6.07 -21.56 -0.63
CA MET A 83 -4.81 -22.14 -1.12
C MET A 83 -4.60 -23.55 -0.57
N ASN A 84 -4.84 -23.76 0.72
CA ASN A 84 -4.74 -25.08 1.34
C ASN A 84 -5.68 -26.09 0.68
N GLN A 85 -6.89 -25.67 0.32
CA GLN A 85 -7.85 -26.51 -0.38
C GLN A 85 -7.44 -26.74 -1.86
N ILE A 86 -6.97 -25.71 -2.55
CA ILE A 86 -6.46 -25.83 -3.93
C ILE A 86 -5.30 -26.83 -4.00
N ILE A 87 -4.31 -26.70 -3.13
CA ILE A 87 -3.12 -27.58 -3.10
C ILE A 87 -3.52 -29.04 -2.83
N LYS A 88 -4.54 -29.27 -2.00
CA LYS A 88 -5.08 -30.61 -1.72
C LYS A 88 -5.80 -31.23 -2.93
N ILE A 89 -6.50 -30.44 -3.73
CA ILE A 89 -7.25 -30.91 -4.90
C ILE A 89 -6.33 -31.16 -6.10
N LEU A 90 -5.30 -30.33 -6.28
CA LEU A 90 -4.40 -30.41 -7.43
C LEU A 90 -3.51 -31.67 -7.40
N PRO A 91 -3.11 -32.20 -8.58
CA PRO A 91 -2.30 -33.40 -8.64
C PRO A 91 -0.93 -33.19 -8.00
N LYS A 92 -0.51 -34.19 -7.23
CA LYS A 92 0.72 -34.20 -6.45
C LYS A 92 1.99 -34.15 -7.31
N ASN A 93 2.04 -34.95 -8.38
CA ASN A 93 3.18 -34.99 -9.29
C ASN A 93 3.20 -33.78 -10.24
N ARG A 94 3.80 -32.67 -9.79
CA ARG A 94 3.95 -31.40 -10.52
C ARG A 94 5.21 -30.67 -10.05
N GLN A 95 5.73 -29.78 -10.88
CA GLN A 95 6.68 -28.75 -10.43
C GLN A 95 5.90 -27.64 -9.72
N THR A 96 6.37 -27.21 -8.55
CA THR A 96 5.85 -26.03 -7.86
C THR A 96 6.94 -24.95 -7.89
N VAL A 97 6.55 -23.70 -8.12
CA VAL A 97 7.42 -22.53 -8.00
C VAL A 97 6.68 -21.48 -7.19
N LEU A 98 7.34 -20.88 -6.20
CA LEU A 98 6.76 -19.85 -5.34
C LEU A 98 7.61 -18.59 -5.45
N PHE A 99 6.98 -17.48 -5.78
CA PHE A 99 7.58 -16.15 -5.84
C PHE A 99 6.94 -15.26 -4.78
N SER A 100 7.77 -14.50 -4.08
CA SER A 100 7.35 -13.53 -3.09
C SER A 100 8.38 -12.42 -3.00
N ALA A 101 7.92 -11.17 -2.84
CA ALA A 101 8.80 -10.04 -2.59
C ALA A 101 9.30 -10.00 -1.13
N THR A 102 8.65 -10.75 -0.23
CA THR A 102 9.04 -10.81 1.18
C THR A 102 9.05 -12.23 1.71
N GLN A 103 9.93 -12.50 2.66
CA GLN A 103 9.94 -13.75 3.41
C GLN A 103 9.28 -13.51 4.78
N THR A 104 8.13 -14.15 4.99
CA THR A 104 7.46 -14.20 6.29
C THR A 104 7.25 -15.64 6.70
N LYS A 105 6.98 -15.89 7.98
CA LYS A 105 6.73 -17.24 8.48
C LYS A 105 5.54 -17.90 7.78
N GLU A 106 4.50 -17.12 7.48
CA GLU A 106 3.30 -17.58 6.78
C GLU A 106 3.64 -17.99 5.34
N VAL A 107 4.54 -17.28 4.66
CA VAL A 107 5.04 -17.67 3.33
C VAL A 107 5.82 -18.97 3.41
N GLU A 108 6.63 -19.16 4.44
CA GLU A 108 7.34 -20.42 4.65
C GLU A 108 6.38 -21.59 4.97
N ASP A 109 5.34 -21.35 5.75
CA ASP A 109 4.29 -22.34 6.04
C ASP A 109 3.54 -22.72 4.75
N LEU A 110 3.18 -21.74 3.93
CA LEU A 110 2.58 -21.98 2.61
C LEU A 110 3.53 -22.76 1.70
N ALA A 111 4.83 -22.45 1.73
CA ALA A 111 5.84 -23.21 0.98
C ALA A 111 5.89 -24.67 1.46
N ARG A 112 5.98 -24.91 2.78
CA ARG A 112 5.98 -26.26 3.37
C ARG A 112 4.76 -27.09 2.93
N LEU A 113 3.59 -26.45 2.78
CA LEU A 113 2.37 -27.11 2.31
C LEU A 113 2.35 -27.33 0.78
N SER A 114 2.95 -26.43 0.01
CA SER A 114 2.88 -26.42 -1.45
C SER A 114 3.88 -27.34 -2.14
N PHE A 115 5.04 -27.56 -1.50
CA PHE A 115 6.14 -28.37 -2.04
C PHE A 115 6.08 -29.81 -1.52
N GLN A 116 6.35 -30.78 -2.40
CA GLN A 116 6.41 -32.20 -2.01
C GLN A 116 7.78 -32.64 -1.48
N LYS A 117 8.81 -31.94 -1.92
CA LYS A 117 10.22 -32.16 -1.60
C LYS A 117 10.78 -30.84 -1.12
N THR A 118 11.94 -30.88 -0.45
CA THR A 118 12.65 -29.67 -0.04
C THR A 118 12.91 -28.77 -1.25
N PRO A 119 12.37 -27.53 -1.27
CA PRO A 119 12.61 -26.61 -2.36
C PRO A 119 14.05 -26.08 -2.32
N LYS A 120 14.59 -25.69 -3.47
CA LYS A 120 15.79 -24.86 -3.51
C LYS A 120 15.38 -23.42 -3.21
N TYR A 121 15.86 -22.89 -2.10
CA TYR A 121 15.64 -21.51 -1.73
C TYR A 121 16.66 -20.62 -2.44
N ILE A 122 16.18 -19.56 -3.09
CA ILE A 122 17.00 -18.56 -3.78
C ILE A 122 16.61 -17.21 -3.21
N ASP A 123 17.53 -16.60 -2.48
CA ASP A 123 17.38 -15.23 -1.99
C ASP A 123 18.38 -14.33 -2.71
N VAL A 124 17.86 -13.23 -3.25
CA VAL A 124 18.64 -12.21 -3.99
C VAL A 124 19.02 -11.03 -3.08
N ASP A 125 18.50 -11.00 -1.85
CA ASP A 125 18.70 -9.95 -0.86
C ASP A 125 19.67 -10.34 0.28
N ASP A 126 20.19 -11.57 0.29
CA ASP A 126 21.14 -12.03 1.31
C ASP A 126 22.44 -11.22 1.20
N GLY A 127 22.64 -10.28 2.14
CA GLY A 127 23.76 -9.32 2.15
C GLY A 127 23.42 -7.86 1.75
N ARG A 128 22.19 -7.53 1.33
CA ARG A 128 21.83 -6.13 1.01
C ARG A 128 21.61 -5.27 2.26
N THR A 129 22.15 -4.05 2.21
CA THR A 129 21.96 -3.02 3.24
C THR A 129 20.64 -2.26 3.12
N LYS A 130 19.96 -2.34 1.96
CA LYS A 130 18.69 -1.68 1.66
C LYS A 130 17.78 -2.62 0.85
N VAL A 131 16.47 -2.58 1.13
CA VAL A 131 15.43 -3.41 0.47
C VAL A 131 14.79 -2.67 -0.73
N THR A 132 15.25 -1.46 -1.04
CA THR A 132 14.68 -0.60 -2.09
C THR A 132 15.67 -0.39 -3.23
N SER A 133 15.18 -0.11 -4.45
CA SER A 133 16.02 0.05 -5.63
C SER A 133 16.98 1.23 -5.50
N GLU A 134 18.19 1.11 -6.07
CA GLU A 134 19.25 2.12 -5.92
C GLU A 134 18.88 3.49 -6.53
N GLY A 135 18.10 3.50 -7.62
CA GLY A 135 17.63 4.72 -8.28
C GLY A 135 16.43 5.41 -7.62
N LEU A 136 15.97 4.91 -6.47
CA LEU A 136 14.83 5.45 -5.73
C LEU A 136 15.26 6.46 -4.66
N GLU A 137 14.87 7.72 -4.84
CA GLU A 137 14.99 8.76 -3.80
C GLU A 137 13.76 8.76 -2.89
N GLN A 138 13.96 8.57 -1.59
CA GLN A 138 12.86 8.41 -0.63
C GLN A 138 12.92 9.48 0.44
N GLY A 139 11.77 10.09 0.73
CA GLY A 139 11.65 10.92 1.92
C GLY A 139 10.25 11.04 2.46
N TYR A 140 10.15 11.79 3.55
CA TYR A 140 8.90 12.07 4.23
C TYR A 140 8.73 13.56 4.47
N CYS A 141 7.49 14.02 4.53
CA CYS A 141 7.12 15.34 5.01
C CYS A 141 6.30 15.19 6.29
N LEU A 142 6.65 15.96 7.32
CA LEU A 142 5.81 16.13 8.51
C LEU A 142 4.80 17.24 8.25
N VAL A 143 3.52 16.89 8.13
CA VAL A 143 2.45 17.80 7.69
C VAL A 143 1.30 17.77 8.69
N PRO A 144 0.88 18.92 9.26
CA PRO A 144 -0.34 19.00 10.07
C PRO A 144 -1.57 18.51 9.28
N SER A 145 -2.50 17.80 9.92
CA SER A 145 -3.64 17.17 9.27
C SER A 145 -4.42 18.14 8.38
N GLU A 146 -4.66 19.36 8.88
CA GLU A 146 -5.41 20.41 8.21
C GLU A 146 -4.73 20.96 6.94
N LYS A 147 -3.40 20.81 6.81
CA LYS A 147 -2.62 21.27 5.64
C LYS A 147 -2.29 20.16 4.65
N ARG A 148 -2.55 18.88 4.97
CA ARG A 148 -2.15 17.72 4.15
C ARG A 148 -2.64 17.83 2.71
N PHE A 149 -3.93 18.12 2.51
CA PHE A 149 -4.48 18.20 1.15
C PHE A 149 -3.98 19.43 0.39
N ILE A 150 -3.82 20.57 1.07
CA ILE A 150 -3.28 21.81 0.45
C ILE A 150 -1.85 21.55 -0.07
N LEU A 151 -1.03 20.86 0.72
CA LEU A 151 0.32 20.49 0.31
C LEU A 151 0.29 19.53 -0.89
N LEU A 152 -0.56 18.50 -0.85
CA LEU A 152 -0.73 17.58 -1.99
C LEU A 152 -1.14 18.33 -3.26
N TYR A 153 -2.17 19.18 -3.18
CA TYR A 153 -2.62 19.98 -4.32
C TYR A 153 -1.50 20.85 -4.88
N GLY A 154 -0.77 21.55 -4.01
CA GLY A 154 0.37 22.37 -4.42
C GLY A 154 1.50 21.56 -5.06
N PHE A 155 1.76 20.36 -4.55
CA PHE A 155 2.73 19.43 -5.12
C PHE A 155 2.29 18.95 -6.52
N LEU A 156 1.06 18.48 -6.66
CA LEU A 156 0.52 18.00 -7.94
C LEU A 156 0.49 19.10 -9.00
N LYS A 157 0.06 20.31 -8.62
CA LYS A 157 -0.02 21.45 -9.54
C LYS A 157 1.35 21.86 -10.11
N ARG A 158 2.44 21.68 -9.35
CA ARG A 158 3.82 21.96 -9.81
C ARG A 158 4.40 20.85 -10.67
N ASN A 159 3.81 19.65 -10.66
CA ASN A 159 4.32 18.46 -11.32
C ASN A 159 3.27 17.87 -12.27
N LEU A 160 2.48 18.72 -12.96
CA LEU A 160 1.46 18.24 -13.90
C LEU A 160 2.07 17.50 -15.10
N SER A 161 3.29 17.86 -15.50
CA SER A 161 4.03 17.22 -16.60
C SER A 161 4.75 15.93 -16.19
N LYS A 162 4.29 15.30 -15.10
CA LYS A 162 4.93 14.12 -14.49
C LYS A 162 3.91 13.02 -14.32
N LYS A 163 4.39 11.78 -14.29
CA LYS A 163 3.57 10.61 -14.00
C LYS A 163 3.61 10.33 -12.51
N ILE A 164 2.49 10.55 -11.82
CA ILE A 164 2.40 10.55 -10.37
C ILE A 164 1.36 9.54 -9.91
N MET A 165 1.71 8.71 -8.93
CA MET A 165 0.74 7.88 -8.20
C MET A 165 0.60 8.39 -6.78
N VAL A 166 -0.64 8.51 -6.31
CA VAL A 166 -0.97 8.96 -4.94
C VAL A 166 -1.76 7.88 -4.22
N TYR A 167 -1.22 7.37 -3.12
CA TYR A 167 -1.83 6.32 -2.30
C TYR A 167 -2.65 6.87 -1.14
N PHE A 168 -3.88 6.36 -1.01
CA PHE A 168 -4.79 6.61 0.10
C PHE A 168 -5.18 5.31 0.81
N SER A 169 -5.52 5.44 2.08
CA SER A 169 -5.96 4.35 2.96
C SER A 169 -7.35 3.81 2.64
N SER A 170 -8.24 4.63 2.04
CA SER A 170 -9.65 4.27 1.85
C SER A 170 -10.14 4.51 0.41
N CYS A 171 -11.01 3.61 -0.08
CA CYS A 171 -11.64 3.75 -1.40
C CYS A 171 -12.49 5.02 -1.51
N ASN A 172 -13.15 5.42 -0.42
CA ASN A 172 -13.97 6.62 -0.40
C ASN A 172 -13.10 7.89 -0.43
N SER A 173 -11.91 7.86 0.18
CA SER A 173 -10.92 8.95 0.06
C SER A 173 -10.46 9.12 -1.38
N VAL A 174 -10.08 8.02 -2.05
CA VAL A 174 -9.69 8.04 -3.47
C VAL A 174 -10.78 8.69 -4.33
N LYS A 175 -12.03 8.23 -4.16
CA LYS A 175 -13.18 8.77 -4.90
C LYS A 175 -13.40 10.26 -4.62
N PHE A 176 -13.44 10.67 -3.36
CA PHE A 176 -13.67 12.06 -2.98
C PHE A 176 -12.58 12.99 -3.52
N TYR A 177 -11.30 12.66 -3.30
CA TYR A 177 -10.22 13.51 -3.76
C TYR A 177 -10.11 13.53 -5.30
N SER A 178 -10.50 12.46 -6.01
CA SER A 178 -10.57 12.50 -7.48
C SER A 178 -11.69 13.41 -8.00
N GLU A 179 -12.84 13.41 -7.33
CA GLU A 179 -13.95 14.33 -7.62
C GLU A 179 -13.56 15.77 -7.30
N LEU A 180 -12.95 16.01 -6.14
CA LEU A 180 -12.52 17.34 -5.69
C LEU A 180 -11.46 17.95 -6.61
N LEU A 181 -10.43 17.17 -7.01
CA LEU A 181 -9.40 17.63 -7.93
C LEU A 181 -9.99 17.99 -9.31
N ARG A 182 -10.92 17.18 -9.83
CA ARG A 182 -11.62 17.49 -11.08
C ARG A 182 -12.46 18.76 -10.99
N HIS A 183 -13.17 18.99 -9.88
CA HIS A 183 -13.88 20.24 -9.63
C HIS A 183 -12.93 21.45 -9.48
N ALA A 184 -11.68 21.21 -9.07
CA ALA A 184 -10.61 22.20 -9.03
C ALA A 184 -9.79 22.29 -10.34
N TYR A 185 -10.35 21.77 -11.45
CA TYR A 185 -9.75 21.78 -12.80
C TYR A 185 -8.39 21.06 -12.90
N MET A 186 -8.17 20.04 -12.08
CA MET A 186 -7.00 19.16 -12.16
C MET A 186 -7.44 17.77 -12.61
N ASN A 187 -6.99 17.36 -13.79
CA ASN A 187 -7.30 16.05 -14.35
C ASN A 187 -6.52 14.96 -13.60
N CYS A 188 -7.23 13.92 -13.16
CA CYS A 188 -6.65 12.75 -12.52
C CYS A 188 -7.51 11.51 -12.80
N SER A 189 -6.85 10.36 -12.85
CA SER A 189 -7.46 9.03 -12.88
C SER A 189 -7.57 8.47 -11.45
N ASP A 190 -8.50 7.56 -11.22
CA ASP A 190 -8.63 6.88 -9.93
C ASP A 190 -8.88 5.38 -10.04
N ILE A 191 -8.21 4.60 -9.18
CA ILE A 191 -8.35 3.13 -9.10
C ILE A 191 -8.56 2.70 -7.64
N HIS A 192 -9.70 2.08 -7.35
CA HIS A 192 -10.01 1.55 -6.02
C HIS A 192 -10.92 0.32 -6.07
N GLY A 193 -10.97 -0.45 -4.98
CA GLY A 193 -11.65 -1.75 -4.92
C GLY A 193 -13.17 -1.71 -5.16
N LYS A 194 -13.84 -0.59 -4.85
CA LYS A 194 -15.29 -0.40 -5.12
C LYS A 194 -15.64 -0.16 -6.60
N GLN A 195 -14.66 0.04 -7.48
CA GLN A 195 -14.94 0.20 -8.92
C GLN A 195 -15.19 -1.15 -9.59
N LYS A 196 -16.02 -1.16 -10.63
CA LYS A 196 -16.18 -2.33 -11.50
C LYS A 196 -14.84 -2.72 -12.13
N GLN A 197 -14.60 -4.03 -12.27
CA GLN A 197 -13.35 -4.56 -12.80
C GLN A 197 -13.00 -3.97 -14.18
N GLN A 198 -13.98 -3.85 -15.08
CA GLN A 198 -13.78 -3.27 -16.42
C GLN A 198 -13.22 -1.84 -16.38
N LYS A 199 -13.75 -0.97 -15.50
CA LYS A 199 -13.27 0.40 -15.33
C LYS A 199 -11.84 0.41 -14.80
N ARG A 200 -11.55 -0.42 -13.80
CA ARG A 200 -10.20 -0.57 -13.23
C ARG A 200 -9.20 -0.99 -14.31
N THR A 201 -9.59 -1.95 -15.14
CA THR A 201 -8.76 -2.44 -16.26
C THR A 201 -8.48 -1.36 -17.28
N SER A 202 -9.48 -0.63 -17.78
CA SER A 202 -9.24 0.42 -18.80
C SER A 202 -8.41 1.57 -18.22
N THR A 203 -8.77 2.07 -17.04
CA THR A 203 -8.02 3.15 -16.36
C THR A 203 -6.56 2.75 -16.13
N PHE A 204 -6.31 1.50 -15.73
CA PHE A 204 -4.95 0.98 -15.55
C PHE A 204 -4.16 1.00 -16.86
N PHE A 205 -4.72 0.46 -17.94
CA PHE A 205 -4.02 0.42 -19.23
C PHE A 205 -3.84 1.81 -19.85
N GLU A 206 -4.81 2.70 -19.69
CA GLU A 206 -4.70 4.12 -20.08
C GLU A 206 -3.54 4.78 -19.33
N PHE A 207 -3.47 4.61 -18.01
CA PHE A 207 -2.38 5.17 -17.21
C PHE A 207 -1.01 4.53 -17.53
N CYS A 208 -0.96 3.24 -17.85
CA CYS A 208 0.29 2.60 -18.27
C CYS A 208 0.84 3.23 -19.55
N LYS A 209 -0.04 3.55 -20.51
CA LYS A 209 0.32 4.18 -21.80
C LYS A 209 0.60 5.66 -21.69
N ALA A 210 0.05 6.35 -20.69
CA ALA A 210 0.26 7.78 -20.50
C ALA A 210 1.72 8.08 -20.14
N GLU A 211 2.27 9.15 -20.73
CA GLU A 211 3.62 9.66 -20.41
C GLU A 211 3.60 10.53 -19.14
N GLU A 212 2.48 11.22 -18.89
CA GLU A 212 2.24 12.05 -17.72
C GLU A 212 0.82 11.83 -17.18
N GLY A 213 0.57 12.23 -15.94
CA GLY A 213 -0.75 12.18 -15.34
C GLY A 213 -0.74 11.76 -13.87
N ILE A 214 -1.89 11.97 -13.22
CA ILE A 214 -2.07 11.71 -11.78
C ILE A 214 -3.02 10.52 -11.61
N LEU A 215 -2.58 9.50 -10.90
CA LEU A 215 -3.39 8.35 -10.51
C LEU A 215 -3.56 8.30 -8.99
N LEU A 216 -4.80 8.51 -8.53
CA LEU A 216 -5.17 8.32 -7.12
C LEU A 216 -5.59 6.86 -6.91
N CYS A 217 -5.03 6.18 -5.91
CA CYS A 217 -5.32 4.76 -5.73
C CYS A 217 -5.25 4.29 -4.27
N THR A 218 -5.85 3.14 -4.00
CA THR A 218 -5.57 2.35 -2.79
C THR A 218 -4.53 1.26 -3.10
N ASN A 219 -4.20 0.43 -2.11
CA ASN A 219 -3.29 -0.71 -2.25
C ASN A 219 -3.67 -1.73 -3.32
N VAL A 220 -4.88 -1.65 -3.86
CA VAL A 220 -5.29 -2.44 -5.02
C VAL A 220 -4.37 -2.21 -6.23
N ALA A 221 -3.68 -1.07 -6.30
CA ALA A 221 -2.69 -0.73 -7.32
C ALA A 221 -1.23 -0.80 -6.83
N ALA A 222 -0.98 -1.26 -5.59
CA ALA A 222 0.36 -1.28 -5.00
C ALA A 222 1.18 -2.53 -5.33
N ARG A 223 0.55 -3.65 -5.70
CA ARG A 223 1.21 -4.96 -5.85
C ARG A 223 0.93 -5.61 -7.19
N GLY A 224 1.94 -6.25 -7.79
CA GLY A 224 1.80 -7.04 -9.03
C GLY A 224 1.23 -6.30 -10.25
N LEU A 225 1.23 -4.96 -10.26
CA LEU A 225 0.88 -4.14 -11.41
C LEU A 225 2.10 -3.38 -11.89
N ASP A 226 2.53 -3.66 -13.11
CA ASP A 226 3.64 -2.97 -13.75
C ASP A 226 3.14 -1.71 -14.44
N ILE A 227 3.52 -0.58 -13.85
CA ILE A 227 3.24 0.74 -14.35
C ILE A 227 4.62 1.31 -14.74
N PRO A 228 4.91 1.41 -16.04
CA PRO A 228 6.21 1.90 -16.48
C PRO A 228 6.35 3.39 -16.20
N ASN A 229 7.59 3.82 -15.92
CA ASN A 229 8.03 5.22 -15.92
C ASN A 229 7.24 6.15 -14.98
N VAL A 230 6.86 5.69 -13.79
CA VAL A 230 6.27 6.57 -12.77
C VAL A 230 7.37 7.45 -12.19
N ASP A 231 7.25 8.78 -12.25
CA ASP A 231 8.24 9.71 -11.68
C ASP A 231 8.12 9.80 -10.15
N TRP A 232 6.89 9.84 -9.64
CA TRP A 232 6.61 10.09 -8.23
C TRP A 232 5.59 9.12 -7.63
N ILE A 233 5.95 8.58 -6.47
CA ILE A 233 5.04 7.86 -5.56
C ILE A 233 4.77 8.74 -4.34
N VAL A 234 3.57 9.27 -4.22
CA VAL A 234 3.12 10.01 -3.04
C VAL A 234 2.29 9.08 -2.17
N GLN A 235 2.75 8.81 -0.96
CA GLN A 235 1.97 8.10 0.05
C GLN A 235 1.28 9.15 0.90
N TYR A 236 0.09 9.56 0.45
CA TYR A 236 -0.69 10.58 1.14
C TYR A 236 -1.08 10.09 2.53
N ASP A 237 -1.56 8.85 2.64
CA ASP A 237 -1.74 8.15 3.91
C ASP A 237 -0.61 7.14 4.12
N ALA A 238 -0.10 7.06 5.35
CA ALA A 238 0.88 6.04 5.71
C ALA A 238 0.31 4.62 5.47
N PRO A 239 1.15 3.67 5.01
CA PRO A 239 0.76 2.28 4.81
C PRO A 239 0.58 1.54 6.14
N ASP A 240 -0.17 0.43 6.13
CA ASP A 240 -0.43 -0.33 7.36
C ASP A 240 0.83 -0.96 7.96
N GLN A 241 1.79 -1.32 7.10
CA GLN A 241 3.03 -1.98 7.46
C GLN A 241 4.21 -1.50 6.59
N PRO A 242 5.47 -1.60 7.08
CA PRO A 242 6.67 -1.26 6.29
C PRO A 242 6.77 -2.03 4.97
N LYS A 243 6.30 -3.27 4.95
CA LYS A 243 6.25 -4.10 3.75
C LYS A 243 5.38 -3.48 2.65
N GLU A 244 4.22 -2.94 3.02
CA GLU A 244 3.34 -2.26 2.08
C GLU A 244 3.97 -0.96 1.54
N TYR A 245 4.72 -0.24 2.37
CA TYR A 245 5.54 0.90 1.93
C TYR A 245 6.48 0.47 0.78
N ILE A 246 7.24 -0.61 0.96
CA ILE A 246 8.21 -1.12 -0.02
C ILE A 246 7.50 -1.44 -1.34
N HIS A 247 6.33 -2.08 -1.30
CA HIS A 247 5.56 -2.40 -2.49
C HIS A 247 5.05 -1.17 -3.25
N ARG A 248 4.55 -0.17 -2.53
CA ARG A 248 4.09 1.11 -3.10
C ARG A 248 5.23 1.83 -3.81
N VAL A 249 6.39 1.99 -3.15
CA VAL A 249 7.54 2.67 -3.75
C VAL A 249 8.19 1.86 -4.88
N GLY A 250 8.09 0.53 -4.82
CA GLY A 250 8.50 -0.36 -5.91
C GLY A 250 7.67 -0.22 -7.19
N ARG A 251 6.73 0.73 -7.30
CA ARG A 251 6.07 1.13 -8.56
C ARG A 251 6.86 2.16 -9.37
N THR A 252 7.84 2.83 -8.79
CA THR A 252 8.77 3.71 -9.49
C THR A 252 10.19 3.12 -9.48
N ALA A 253 11.15 3.77 -10.14
CA ALA A 253 12.55 3.32 -10.25
C ALA A 253 12.67 1.83 -10.66
N ARG A 254 11.84 1.44 -11.64
CA ARG A 254 11.79 0.08 -12.20
C ARG A 254 12.72 -0.06 -13.40
N GLY A 255 13.26 -1.26 -13.59
CA GLY A 255 14.18 -1.58 -14.68
C GLY A 255 15.61 -1.10 -14.43
N GLU A 256 16.52 -1.53 -15.28
CA GLU A 256 17.93 -1.13 -15.22
C GLU A 256 18.06 0.38 -15.47
N GLY A 257 18.75 1.09 -14.57
CA GLY A 257 18.89 2.55 -14.63
C GLY A 257 17.63 3.35 -14.28
N GLY A 258 16.54 2.71 -13.84
CA GLY A 258 15.30 3.36 -13.48
C GLY A 258 15.47 4.36 -12.33
N LYS A 259 14.95 5.58 -12.51
CA LYS A 259 14.96 6.64 -11.49
C LYS A 259 13.55 6.95 -11.02
N GLY A 260 13.42 7.32 -9.76
CA GLY A 260 12.11 7.52 -9.15
C GLY A 260 12.18 8.23 -7.82
N LYS A 261 11.09 8.87 -7.43
CA LYS A 261 10.99 9.56 -6.15
C LYS A 261 9.77 9.10 -5.36
N ALA A 262 9.93 8.95 -4.06
CA ALA A 262 8.84 8.62 -3.16
C ALA A 262 8.75 9.62 -2.00
N LEU A 263 7.53 10.08 -1.73
CA LEU A 263 7.22 11.04 -0.68
C LEU A 263 6.13 10.50 0.24
N LEU A 264 6.45 10.34 1.52
CA LEU A 264 5.51 9.91 2.56
C LEU A 264 5.02 11.10 3.37
N PHE A 265 3.71 11.31 3.45
CA PHE A 265 3.16 12.30 4.38
C PHE A 265 2.93 11.64 5.73
N LEU A 266 3.40 12.31 6.79
CA LEU A 266 3.17 11.90 8.17
C LEU A 266 2.61 13.06 8.98
N ILE A 267 1.72 12.76 9.92
CA ILE A 267 1.42 13.68 11.04
C ILE A 267 2.36 13.40 12.22
N ARG A 268 2.37 14.27 13.24
CA ARG A 268 3.28 14.14 14.40
C ARG A 268 3.11 12.81 15.13
N GLU A 269 1.87 12.36 15.25
CA GLU A 269 1.49 11.12 15.93
C GLU A 269 2.03 9.87 15.20
N GLU A 270 2.31 9.97 13.90
CA GLU A 270 2.75 8.86 13.06
C GLU A 270 4.29 8.76 12.94
N LEU A 271 5.05 9.72 13.48
CA LEU A 271 6.52 9.77 13.37
C LEU A 271 7.23 8.49 13.85
N GLN A 272 6.63 7.76 14.79
CA GLN A 272 7.17 6.49 15.27
C GLN A 272 7.24 5.42 14.17
N PHE A 273 6.43 5.53 13.11
CA PHE A 273 6.47 4.64 11.95
C PHE A 273 7.85 4.63 11.27
N LEU A 274 8.58 5.75 11.30
CA LEU A 274 9.94 5.86 10.76
C LEU A 274 10.92 4.86 11.39
N ARG A 275 10.70 4.47 12.66
CA ARG A 275 11.52 3.45 13.34
C ARG A 275 11.33 2.07 12.71
N TYR A 276 10.11 1.75 12.31
CA TYR A 276 9.78 0.49 11.65
C TYR A 276 10.30 0.44 10.22
N LEU A 277 10.23 1.56 9.48
CA LEU A 277 10.89 1.67 8.17
C LEU A 277 12.40 1.48 8.29
N LYS A 278 13.05 2.11 9.28
CA LYS A 278 14.48 1.93 9.53
C LYS A 278 14.84 0.49 9.88
N ALA A 279 14.03 -0.18 10.72
CA ALA A 279 14.21 -1.59 11.05
C ALA A 279 14.06 -2.50 9.84
N ALA A 280 13.15 -2.16 8.91
CA ALA A 280 13.00 -2.80 7.62
C ALA A 280 14.07 -2.41 6.58
N LYS A 281 15.16 -1.73 7.00
CA LYS A 281 16.25 -1.24 6.15
C LYS A 281 15.79 -0.29 5.02
N VAL A 282 14.78 0.53 5.31
CA VAL A 282 14.25 1.56 4.41
C VAL A 282 14.58 2.94 4.98
N PRO A 283 15.74 3.53 4.62
CA PRO A 283 16.09 4.87 5.06
C PRO A 283 15.31 5.92 4.27
N VAL A 284 14.65 6.83 4.99
CA VAL A 284 13.92 7.96 4.40
C VAL A 284 14.49 9.28 4.91
N LYS A 285 14.62 10.27 4.03
CA LYS A 285 15.09 11.63 4.38
C LYS A 285 13.92 12.55 4.69
N GLU A 286 14.09 13.46 5.64
CA GLU A 286 13.09 14.50 5.89
C GLU A 286 13.13 15.56 4.79
N TYR A 287 11.96 15.89 4.24
CA TYR A 287 11.75 17.02 3.36
C TYR A 287 10.91 18.07 4.08
N VAL A 288 11.54 19.20 4.37
CA VAL A 288 10.87 20.36 4.97
C VAL A 288 10.27 21.20 3.85
N TYR A 289 8.96 21.42 3.90
CA TYR A 289 8.28 22.32 2.97
C TYR A 289 8.11 23.70 3.59
N ASN A 290 8.20 24.75 2.75
CA ASN A 290 7.94 26.11 3.21
C ASN A 290 6.43 26.37 3.21
N GLU A 291 5.86 26.61 4.39
CA GLU A 291 4.43 26.89 4.55
C GLU A 291 3.96 28.12 3.75
N LYS A 292 4.84 29.11 3.55
CA LYS A 292 4.53 30.32 2.77
C LYS A 292 4.24 30.01 1.30
N ASN A 293 4.77 28.88 0.80
CA ASN A 293 4.59 28.43 -0.58
C ASN A 293 3.34 27.55 -0.76
N LEU A 294 2.56 27.34 0.30
CA LEU A 294 1.30 26.60 0.20
C LEU A 294 0.26 27.43 -0.57
N PRO A 295 -0.48 26.82 -1.51
CA PRO A 295 -1.57 27.50 -2.19
C PRO A 295 -2.64 27.97 -1.20
N LYS A 296 -3.07 29.23 -1.31
CA LYS A 296 -4.15 29.81 -0.50
C LYS A 296 -5.52 29.43 -1.08
N ILE A 297 -5.83 28.14 -1.11
CA ILE A 297 -7.04 27.60 -1.77
C ILE A 297 -8.05 26.97 -0.82
N GLN A 298 -7.76 26.91 0.49
CA GLN A 298 -8.60 26.20 1.46
C GLN A 298 -10.07 26.65 1.41
N SER A 299 -10.32 27.97 1.44
CA SER A 299 -11.66 28.54 1.37
C SER A 299 -12.38 28.23 0.05
N VAL A 300 -11.64 28.14 -1.06
CA VAL A 300 -12.20 27.76 -2.37
C VAL A 300 -12.64 26.29 -2.36
N LEU A 301 -11.80 25.40 -1.82
CA LEU A 301 -12.12 23.98 -1.72
C LEU A 301 -13.31 23.73 -0.78
N GLU A 302 -13.34 24.42 0.37
CA GLU A 302 -14.49 24.42 1.28
C GLU A 302 -15.76 24.96 0.61
N GLY A 303 -15.64 26.02 -0.21
CA GLY A 303 -16.73 26.53 -1.04
C GLY A 303 -17.27 25.50 -2.03
N LEU A 304 -16.38 24.78 -2.73
CA LEU A 304 -16.76 23.72 -3.68
C LEU A 304 -17.47 22.56 -2.98
N VAL A 305 -16.95 22.09 -1.85
CA VAL A 305 -17.55 20.98 -1.10
C VAL A 305 -18.87 21.40 -0.45
N SER A 306 -18.96 22.62 0.09
CA SER A 306 -20.19 23.10 0.74
C SER A 306 -21.31 23.40 -0.27
N GLY A 307 -20.97 23.92 -1.45
CA GLY A 307 -21.94 24.26 -2.50
C GLY A 307 -22.41 23.08 -3.35
N ASN A 308 -21.72 21.94 -3.34
CA ASN A 308 -22.11 20.76 -4.13
C ASN A 308 -22.56 19.60 -3.23
N TYR A 309 -23.86 19.27 -3.27
CA TYR A 309 -24.46 18.21 -2.44
C TYR A 309 -23.77 16.85 -2.61
N HIS A 310 -23.47 16.44 -3.85
CA HIS A 310 -22.84 15.15 -4.13
C HIS A 310 -21.40 15.11 -3.61
N LEU A 311 -20.65 16.20 -3.81
CA LEU A 311 -19.28 16.31 -3.34
C LEU A 311 -19.23 16.35 -1.80
N LYS A 312 -20.15 17.07 -1.15
CA LYS A 312 -20.33 17.08 0.31
C LYS A 312 -20.58 15.68 0.87
N ARG A 313 -21.49 14.93 0.26
CA ARG A 313 -21.79 13.55 0.66
C ARG A 313 -20.57 12.64 0.50
N SER A 314 -19.87 12.76 -0.63
CA SER A 314 -18.62 12.05 -0.91
C SER A 314 -17.55 12.36 0.15
N ALA A 315 -17.41 13.63 0.53
CA ALA A 315 -16.50 14.09 1.59
C ALA A 315 -16.83 13.48 2.97
N VAL A 316 -18.12 13.41 3.34
CA VAL A 316 -18.55 12.79 4.60
C VAL A 316 -18.21 11.30 4.63
N ASP A 317 -18.48 10.59 3.53
CA ASP A 317 -18.18 9.17 3.41
C ASP A 317 -16.66 8.91 3.42
N ALA A 318 -15.88 9.78 2.78
CA ALA A 318 -14.42 9.74 2.77
C ALA A 318 -13.82 9.98 4.16
N TYR A 319 -14.26 11.04 4.85
CA TYR A 319 -13.83 11.35 6.22
C TYR A 319 -14.12 10.20 7.19
N ARG A 320 -15.34 9.63 7.15
CA ARG A 320 -15.70 8.45 7.96
C ARG A 320 -14.81 7.26 7.65
N SER A 321 -14.58 6.99 6.36
CA SER A 321 -13.78 5.84 5.93
C SER A 321 -12.30 5.99 6.28
N TYR A 322 -11.76 7.21 6.22
CA TYR A 322 -10.41 7.51 6.68
C TYR A 322 -10.26 7.22 8.18
N ILE A 323 -11.19 7.71 9.01
CA ILE A 323 -11.17 7.46 10.46
C ILE A 323 -11.26 5.96 10.76
N LEU A 324 -12.14 5.24 10.07
CA LEU A 324 -12.28 3.79 10.24
C LEU A 324 -11.01 3.05 9.78
N ALA A 325 -10.42 3.42 8.64
CA ALA A 325 -9.18 2.84 8.15
C ALA A 325 -8.02 3.07 9.14
N TYR A 326 -7.90 4.30 9.65
CA TYR A 326 -6.94 4.65 10.69
C TYR A 326 -7.18 3.86 11.97
N SER A 327 -8.45 3.69 12.36
CA SER A 327 -8.83 2.88 13.52
C SER A 327 -8.62 1.38 13.29
N SER A 328 -8.55 0.89 12.06
CA SER A 328 -8.30 -0.53 11.75
C SER A 328 -6.82 -0.89 11.66
N HIS A 329 -5.94 0.10 11.58
CA HIS A 329 -4.50 -0.06 11.43
C HIS A 329 -3.88 -1.06 12.44
N SER A 330 -2.98 -1.95 12.00
CA SER A 330 -2.41 -3.00 12.85
C SER A 330 -1.54 -2.45 13.99
N MET A 331 -0.72 -1.42 13.72
CA MET A 331 0.15 -0.76 14.69
C MET A 331 -0.59 0.29 15.55
N LYS A 332 -1.44 -0.16 16.48
CA LYS A 332 -2.28 0.70 17.36
C LYS A 332 -1.52 1.64 18.28
N ASP A 333 -0.25 1.34 18.56
CA ASP A 333 0.65 2.14 19.37
C ASP A 333 1.04 3.45 18.67
N ILE A 334 1.16 3.40 17.35
CA ILE A 334 1.44 4.54 16.46
C ILE A 334 0.12 5.15 15.96
N PHE A 335 -0.67 4.35 15.26
CA PHE A 335 -1.90 4.76 14.58
C PHE A 335 -3.10 4.63 15.52
N ASN A 336 -3.16 5.53 16.49
CA ASN A 336 -4.24 5.58 17.47
C ASN A 336 -5.27 6.66 17.09
N VAL A 337 -6.46 6.23 16.67
CA VAL A 337 -7.55 7.13 16.27
C VAL A 337 -7.95 8.12 17.36
N HIS A 338 -7.81 7.75 18.64
CA HIS A 338 -8.15 8.61 19.77
C HIS A 338 -7.12 9.72 20.02
N ARG A 339 -5.94 9.65 19.38
CA ARG A 339 -4.93 10.72 19.42
C ARG A 339 -5.07 11.70 18.26
N LEU A 340 -5.91 11.41 17.28
CA LEU A 340 -6.12 12.31 16.15
C LEU A 340 -6.88 13.56 16.57
N ASN A 341 -6.40 14.71 16.08
CA ASN A 341 -7.20 15.93 16.10
C ASN A 341 -8.28 15.84 15.01
N LEU A 342 -9.47 15.37 15.38
CA LEU A 342 -10.58 15.16 14.44
C LEU A 342 -11.03 16.45 13.74
N GLN A 343 -10.89 17.61 14.39
CA GLN A 343 -11.18 18.90 13.78
C GLN A 343 -10.19 19.21 12.64
N ALA A 344 -8.89 19.03 12.89
CA ALA A 344 -7.86 19.23 11.88
C ALA A 344 -7.97 18.22 10.72
N VAL A 345 -8.30 16.96 11.03
CA VAL A 345 -8.62 15.96 10.00
C VAL A 345 -9.83 16.40 9.19
N ALA A 346 -10.91 16.88 9.82
CA ALA A 346 -12.10 17.34 9.10
C ALA A 346 -11.78 18.49 8.13
N THR A 347 -10.89 19.42 8.50
CA THR A 347 -10.41 20.49 7.61
C THR A 347 -9.72 19.94 6.35
N SER A 348 -9.00 18.81 6.44
CA SER A 348 -8.40 18.18 5.26
C SER A 348 -9.43 17.64 4.26
N PHE A 349 -10.65 17.36 4.73
CA PHE A 349 -11.81 16.98 3.92
C PHE A 349 -12.72 18.18 3.59
N CYS A 350 -12.21 19.40 3.75
CA CYS A 350 -12.91 20.66 3.45
C CYS A 350 -14.15 20.89 4.34
N PHE A 351 -14.11 20.43 5.59
CA PHE A 351 -15.13 20.73 6.59
C PHE A 351 -14.63 21.76 7.62
N THR A 352 -15.47 22.75 7.91
CA THR A 352 -15.30 23.66 9.04
C THR A 352 -15.67 23.02 10.37
N THR A 353 -16.60 22.06 10.36
CA THR A 353 -17.05 21.31 11.55
C THR A 353 -17.02 19.81 11.26
N PRO A 354 -16.43 18.98 12.14
CA PRO A 354 -16.29 17.54 11.91
C PRO A 354 -17.65 16.84 11.80
N PRO A 355 -17.89 16.07 10.74
CA PRO A 355 -19.06 15.20 10.66
C PRO A 355 -19.09 14.16 11.80
N LYS A 356 -20.28 13.76 12.25
CA LYS A 356 -20.40 12.70 13.26
C LYS A 356 -19.90 11.35 12.72
N VAL A 357 -19.06 10.69 13.52
CA VAL A 357 -18.52 9.34 13.27
C VAL A 357 -18.65 8.51 14.53
N ASN A 358 -19.27 7.34 14.42
CA ASN A 358 -19.32 6.37 15.52
C ASN A 358 -18.04 5.55 15.49
N ILE A 359 -17.07 5.93 16.32
CA ILE A 359 -15.88 5.10 16.56
C ILE A 359 -16.29 4.07 17.62
N GLY A 360 -16.39 2.80 17.23
CA GLY A 360 -16.75 1.72 18.16
C GLY A 360 -15.81 1.71 19.37
N ILE A 361 -16.37 1.93 20.57
CA ILE A 361 -15.65 1.86 21.85
C ILE A 361 -15.46 0.38 22.18
N ASN A 362 -14.64 -0.34 21.41
CA ASN A 362 -14.21 -1.70 21.73
C ASN A 362 -12.85 -1.96 21.09
N SER A 363 -11.86 -1.13 21.43
CA SER A 363 -10.47 -1.48 21.21
C SER A 363 -9.68 -1.17 22.47
N SER A 364 -8.65 -1.97 22.72
CA SER A 364 -7.78 -2.07 23.89
C SER A 364 -7.12 -0.76 24.39
N ALA A 365 -7.48 0.39 23.83
CA ALA A 365 -7.02 1.73 24.21
C ALA A 365 -7.46 2.16 25.62
N SER A 366 -8.65 1.75 26.10
CA SER A 366 -9.08 2.02 27.49
C SER A 366 -8.20 1.29 28.52
N LYS A 367 -7.69 0.10 28.18
CA LYS A 367 -6.70 -0.64 29.00
C LYS A 367 -5.35 0.06 29.01
N PHE A 368 -4.94 0.69 27.91
CA PHE A 368 -3.71 1.49 27.84
C PHE A 368 -3.77 2.76 28.69
N ARG A 369 -4.92 3.43 28.78
CA ARG A 369 -5.13 4.59 29.67
C ARG A 369 -4.96 4.20 31.15
N LYS A 370 -5.45 3.03 31.56
CA LYS A 370 -5.20 2.46 32.92
C LYS A 370 -3.74 2.07 33.15
N LYS A 371 -3.03 1.56 32.14
CA LYS A 371 -1.62 1.16 32.27
C LYS A 371 -0.70 2.38 32.45
N ARG A 372 -1.00 3.51 31.81
CA ARG A 372 -0.20 4.75 31.93
C ARG A 372 -0.33 5.40 33.31
N GLN A 373 -1.52 5.40 33.92
CA GLN A 373 -1.72 5.86 35.30
C GLN A 373 -0.95 5.04 36.34
N ARG A 374 -0.67 3.75 36.09
CA ARG A 374 0.15 2.93 36.99
C ARG A 374 1.67 3.15 36.85
N VAL A 375 2.13 3.73 35.75
CA VAL A 375 3.57 3.89 35.43
C VAL A 375 4.10 5.29 35.75
N GLU A 376 3.23 6.28 35.98
CA GLU A 376 3.61 7.64 36.42
C GLU A 376 4.24 7.72 37.84
N GLY A 377 4.44 6.58 38.51
CA GLY A 377 5.18 6.50 39.79
C GLY A 377 6.71 6.41 39.69
N SER A 378 7.30 6.36 38.49
CA SER A 378 8.77 6.31 38.32
C SER A 378 9.29 7.50 37.52
N LYS A 379 9.93 8.44 38.24
CA LYS A 379 10.51 9.67 37.72
C LYS A 379 11.75 9.40 36.87
N HIS A 380 11.68 9.63 35.56
CA HIS A 380 12.77 10.21 34.77
C HIS A 380 12.16 10.94 33.55
N GLY A 381 12.13 12.28 33.62
CA GLY A 381 11.53 13.14 32.61
C GLY A 381 12.44 13.37 31.40
N PHE A 382 11.88 13.26 30.20
CA PHE A 382 12.46 13.72 28.94
C PHE A 382 11.86 15.10 28.59
N SER A 383 12.69 16.09 28.28
CA SER A 383 12.28 17.43 27.84
C SER A 383 12.50 17.62 26.33
N GLY A 384 11.65 18.46 25.72
CA GLY A 384 11.46 18.58 24.26
C GLY A 384 12.55 19.29 23.45
N SER A 385 13.78 19.42 23.97
CA SER A 385 14.86 20.13 23.29
C SER A 385 16.06 19.25 22.86
N SER A 386 15.99 17.92 23.03
CA SER A 386 17.01 17.01 22.49
C SER A 386 16.43 15.63 22.18
N PRO A 387 16.24 15.25 20.89
CA PRO A 387 15.74 13.91 20.53
C PRO A 387 16.81 12.82 20.57
N TYR A 388 18.06 13.17 20.90
CA TYR A 388 19.16 12.23 21.11
C TYR A 388 19.75 12.50 22.50
N GLY A 389 19.84 11.46 23.33
CA GLY A 389 20.38 11.57 24.70
C GLY A 389 21.81 12.13 24.69
N LYS A 390 22.19 12.81 25.79
CA LYS A 390 23.53 13.36 25.97
C LYS A 390 24.59 12.26 25.74
N VAL A 391 25.52 12.53 24.82
CA VAL A 391 26.80 11.83 24.74
C VAL A 391 27.56 12.17 26.02
N SER A 392 27.92 11.17 26.81
CA SER A 392 28.79 11.32 27.97
C SER A 392 30.19 11.68 27.49
N THR A 393 30.52 12.97 27.48
CA THR A 393 31.91 13.44 27.42
C THR A 393 32.54 13.23 28.79
N SER A 394 33.22 12.11 28.97
CA SER A 394 34.18 11.90 30.04
C SER A 394 35.45 12.69 29.72
N ALA A 395 35.54 13.91 30.24
CA ALA A 395 36.80 14.63 30.36
C ALA A 395 36.72 15.54 31.59
N ASN A 396 37.36 15.11 32.67
CA ASN A 396 37.99 16.03 33.60
C ASN A 396 39.25 15.36 34.13
N GLY A 397 40.38 15.86 33.64
CA GLY A 397 41.70 15.50 34.17
C GLY A 397 42.00 16.26 35.46
N GLY A 398 42.93 15.71 36.23
CA GLY A 398 43.62 16.46 37.28
C GLY A 398 44.39 15.60 38.28
N ARG A 399 45.70 15.47 38.03
CA ARG A 399 46.83 15.23 38.97
C ARG A 399 47.08 13.77 39.39
N GLN A 400 48.30 13.21 39.48
CA GLN A 400 49.70 13.68 39.42
C GLN A 400 50.63 12.42 39.27
N PHE A 401 51.86 12.62 38.76
CA PHE A 401 53.17 11.90 38.89
C PHE A 401 53.23 10.45 39.48
N GLN A 402 54.15 9.53 39.14
CA GLN A 402 55.53 9.57 38.63
C GLN A 402 55.99 8.14 38.26
N ARG A 403 57.11 8.06 37.51
CA ARG A 403 58.07 6.94 37.27
C ARG A 403 58.02 5.79 38.30
N HIS A 404 58.12 4.51 37.91
CA HIS A 404 59.24 3.84 37.24
C HIS A 404 58.77 2.57 36.53
#